data_AF-A0A950AMK9-F1
#
_entry.id   AF-A0A950AMK9-F1
#
_cell.length_a   1.000
_cell.length_b   1.000
_cell.length_c   1.000
_cell.angle_alpha   90.00
_cell.angle_beta   90.00
_cell.angle_gamma   90.00
#
_symmetry.space_group_name_H-M   'P 1'
#
loop_
_entity.id
_entity.type
_entity.pdbx_description
1 polymer ?
#
loop_
_entity_poly.entity_id
_entity_poly.type
_entity_poly.pdbx_seq_one_letter_code
_entity_poly.pdbx_strand_id
1 'polypeptide(L)'
;MPASEETYRLQPTLHIVFALTSIAMTLSIVWMIMADHLRPWKQVQREFQHVEDAKLRAAEAQKLQEQRERYAAQIKALDDKTRAAEARAAENAPALRELTREIDRQAGTVEGLDTKRRFKKAELDSKRSFYDGMIDRDEVREARAYLEATIVPTEKELFDLTEKFEKEDAKLRDLKAKREDLLGHVDEIRKERERLTREADRVARAIEQKGRQYFGIAALLRSLPGFDVMPPTKIQQISLPELTINYNFKDVPRYDRCTTCHQGIDRLGYETDADGEPMKPVFAAHPHLTDGATTIDPKGKVVPAGLYLDGNGPHPINSFGCTICHGGQGSATDF
;
A
#
# COMPACT_ATOMS: atom_id res chain seq x y z
N MET A 1 -51.99 -51.80 40.95
CA MET A 1 -52.28 -50.77 39.94
C MET A 1 -50.98 -50.52 39.19
N PRO A 2 -50.93 -50.63 37.85
CA PRO A 2 -49.72 -50.22 37.14
C PRO A 2 -49.51 -48.72 37.40
N ALA A 3 -48.28 -48.34 37.75
CA ALA A 3 -47.93 -46.93 37.91
C ALA A 3 -48.23 -46.22 36.59
N SER A 4 -49.06 -45.17 36.62
CA SER A 4 -49.21 -44.30 35.46
C SER A 4 -47.88 -43.59 35.26
N GLU A 5 -47.13 -43.95 34.21
CA GLU A 5 -45.88 -43.29 33.76
C GLU A 5 -46.15 -41.88 33.20
N GLU A 6 -47.17 -41.19 33.71
CA GLU A 6 -47.51 -39.83 33.31
C GLU A 6 -46.71 -38.85 34.18
N THR A 7 -45.91 -38.02 33.52
CA THR A 7 -45.14 -36.99 34.21
C THR A 7 -46.05 -35.87 34.72
N TYR A 8 -45.68 -35.26 35.86
CA TYR A 8 -46.42 -34.18 36.51
C TYR A 8 -46.82 -33.00 35.58
N ARG A 9 -46.06 -32.78 34.49
CA ARG A 9 -46.43 -31.86 33.40
C ARG A 9 -46.46 -32.60 32.06
N LEU A 10 -47.33 -32.14 31.16
CA LEU A 10 -47.39 -32.61 29.77
C LEU A 10 -46.05 -32.29 29.06
N GLN A 11 -45.23 -33.30 28.82
CA GLN A 11 -43.91 -33.16 28.16
C GLN A 11 -43.97 -32.37 26.84
N PRO A 12 -44.96 -32.58 25.94
CA PRO A 12 -45.02 -31.82 24.69
C PRO A 12 -45.14 -30.31 24.91
N THR A 13 -45.93 -29.89 25.90
CA THR A 13 -46.10 -28.46 26.23
C THR A 13 -44.82 -27.88 26.81
N LEU A 14 -44.10 -28.63 27.64
CA LEU A 14 -42.83 -28.18 28.22
C LEU A 14 -41.76 -28.02 27.14
N HIS A 15 -41.68 -28.94 26.18
CA HIS A 15 -40.75 -28.83 25.04
C HIS A 15 -41.05 -27.62 24.17
N ILE A 16 -42.33 -27.33 23.90
CA ILE A 16 -42.74 -26.15 23.13
C ILE A 16 -42.37 -24.87 23.87
N VAL A 17 -42.71 -24.76 25.16
CA VAL A 17 -42.37 -23.58 25.98
C VAL A 17 -40.86 -23.39 26.03
N PHE A 18 -40.10 -24.46 26.28
CA PHE A 18 -38.64 -24.41 26.30
C PHE A 18 -38.05 -23.97 24.95
N ALA A 19 -38.57 -24.49 23.83
CA ALA A 19 -38.14 -24.09 22.50
C ALA A 19 -38.42 -22.61 22.23
N LEU A 20 -39.63 -22.14 22.56
CA LEU A 20 -40.02 -20.73 22.38
C LEU A 20 -39.18 -19.79 23.27
N THR A 21 -38.96 -20.13 24.54
CA THR A 21 -38.13 -19.31 25.44
C THR A 21 -36.67 -19.30 25.01
N SER A 22 -36.15 -20.42 24.50
CA SER A 22 -34.78 -20.52 23.99
C SER A 22 -34.58 -19.70 22.71
N ILE A 23 -35.57 -19.71 21.81
CA ILE A 23 -35.57 -18.85 20.61
C ILE A 23 -35.63 -17.38 21.05
N ALA A 24 -36.52 -17.02 21.96
CA ALA A 24 -36.66 -15.65 22.46
C ALA A 24 -35.36 -15.14 23.11
N MET A 25 -34.70 -15.97 23.93
CA MET A 25 -33.40 -15.67 24.53
C MET A 25 -32.30 -15.54 23.48
N THR A 26 -32.27 -16.42 22.48
CA THR A 26 -31.28 -16.33 21.39
C THR A 26 -31.46 -15.04 20.59
N LEU A 27 -32.70 -14.69 20.24
CA LEU A 27 -33.01 -13.45 19.53
C LEU A 27 -32.67 -12.22 20.36
N SER A 28 -32.87 -12.22 21.68
CA SER A 28 -32.50 -11.09 22.53
C SER A 28 -30.98 -10.91 22.63
N ILE A 29 -30.21 -12.00 22.70
CA ILE A 29 -28.73 -11.95 22.67
C ILE A 29 -28.25 -11.40 21.32
N VAL A 30 -28.79 -11.90 20.21
CA VAL A 30 -28.45 -11.41 18.86
C VAL A 30 -28.82 -9.93 18.72
N TRP A 31 -29.99 -9.52 19.23
CA TRP A 31 -30.40 -8.12 19.25
C TRP A 31 -29.45 -7.25 20.05
N MET A 32 -29.05 -7.68 21.26
CA MET A 32 -28.10 -6.95 22.10
C MET A 32 -26.76 -6.77 21.40
N ILE A 33 -26.22 -7.83 20.79
CA ILE A 33 -24.97 -7.77 20.02
C ILE A 33 -25.12 -6.80 18.84
N MET A 34 -26.24 -6.84 18.11
CA MET A 34 -26.42 -5.95 16.98
C MET A 34 -26.64 -4.49 17.39
N ALA A 35 -27.42 -4.24 18.43
CA ALA A 35 -27.61 -2.91 18.99
C ALA A 35 -26.28 -2.34 19.49
N ASP A 36 -25.41 -3.19 20.07
CA ASP A 36 -24.09 -2.77 20.49
C ASP A 36 -23.18 -2.43 19.30
N HIS A 37 -23.25 -3.25 18.26
CA HIS A 37 -22.42 -3.12 17.09
C HIS A 37 -22.83 -1.96 16.17
N LEU A 38 -24.12 -1.63 16.06
CA LEU A 38 -24.66 -0.58 15.18
C LEU A 38 -24.55 0.82 15.81
N ARG A 39 -23.33 1.24 16.11
CA ARG A 39 -23.04 2.57 16.67
C ARG A 39 -23.27 3.70 15.64
N PRO A 40 -23.77 4.89 16.06
CA PRO A 40 -24.05 6.02 15.16
C PRO A 40 -22.85 6.46 14.30
N TRP A 41 -21.64 6.51 14.87
CA TRP A 41 -20.44 6.92 14.14
C TRP A 41 -20.15 6.04 12.92
N LYS A 42 -20.55 4.76 12.91
CA LYS A 42 -20.35 3.88 11.75
C LYS A 42 -21.15 4.35 10.54
N GLN A 43 -22.34 4.94 10.76
CA GLN A 43 -23.13 5.52 9.69
C GLN A 43 -22.43 6.74 9.09
N VAL A 44 -21.89 7.62 9.93
CA VAL A 44 -21.15 8.81 9.50
C VAL A 44 -19.94 8.42 8.64
N GLN A 45 -19.20 7.38 9.03
CA GLN A 45 -18.09 6.88 8.22
C GLN A 45 -18.53 6.25 6.89
N ARG A 46 -19.65 5.52 6.86
CA ARG A 46 -20.21 4.98 5.60
C ARG A 46 -20.64 6.09 4.66
N GLU A 47 -21.28 7.14 5.17
CA GLU A 47 -21.62 8.33 4.39
C GLU A 47 -20.36 8.98 3.81
N PHE A 48 -19.30 9.16 4.60
CA PHE A 48 -18.04 9.72 4.10
C PHE A 48 -17.38 8.82 3.04
N GLN A 49 -17.44 7.50 3.18
CA GLN A 49 -16.93 6.57 2.16
C GLN A 49 -17.64 6.75 0.82
N HIS A 50 -18.95 6.99 0.83
CA HIS A 50 -19.70 7.32 -0.39
C HIS A 50 -19.29 8.68 -0.98
N VAL A 51 -19.05 9.69 -0.14
CA VAL A 51 -18.53 11.00 -0.59
C VAL A 51 -17.14 10.84 -1.22
N GLU A 52 -16.24 10.06 -0.60
CA GLU A 52 -14.89 9.80 -1.12
C GLU A 52 -14.96 9.06 -2.48
N ASP A 53 -15.83 8.05 -2.62
CA ASP A 53 -16.06 7.35 -3.89
C ASP A 53 -16.61 8.29 -4.97
N ALA A 54 -17.60 9.13 -4.65
CA ALA A 54 -18.15 10.12 -5.57
C ALA A 54 -17.10 11.11 -6.06
N LYS A 55 -16.27 11.66 -5.16
CA LYS A 55 -15.17 12.56 -5.50
C LYS A 55 -14.13 11.88 -6.39
N LEU A 56 -13.77 10.63 -6.10
CA LEU A 56 -12.82 9.88 -6.92
C LEU A 56 -13.37 9.62 -8.33
N ARG A 57 -14.66 9.28 -8.46
CA ARG A 57 -15.31 9.10 -9.77
C ARG A 57 -15.41 10.39 -10.57
N ALA A 58 -15.70 11.51 -9.91
CA ALA A 58 -15.68 12.82 -10.57
C ALA A 58 -14.29 13.17 -11.09
N ALA A 59 -13.25 12.94 -10.27
CA ALA A 59 -11.86 13.13 -10.68
C ALA A 59 -11.44 12.18 -11.82
N GLU A 60 -11.89 10.92 -11.81
CA GLU A 60 -11.66 9.97 -12.89
C GLU A 60 -12.30 10.45 -14.19
N ALA A 61 -13.55 10.90 -14.15
CA ALA A 61 -14.27 11.42 -15.31
C ALA A 61 -13.54 12.63 -15.91
N GLN A 62 -13.11 13.57 -15.08
CA GLN A 62 -12.33 14.74 -15.51
C GLN A 62 -11.00 14.33 -16.16
N LYS A 63 -10.26 13.39 -15.54
CA LYS A 63 -8.98 12.92 -16.06
C LYS A 63 -9.12 12.12 -17.34
N LEU A 64 -10.16 11.33 -17.46
CA LEU A 64 -10.47 10.60 -18.68
C LEU A 64 -10.87 11.55 -19.82
N GLN A 65 -11.60 12.62 -19.51
CA GLN A 65 -11.91 13.67 -20.48
C GLN A 65 -10.64 14.39 -20.96
N GLU A 66 -9.79 14.86 -20.03
CA GLU A 66 -8.51 15.50 -20.35
C GLU A 66 -7.62 14.59 -21.21
N GLN A 67 -7.55 13.30 -20.87
CA GLN A 67 -6.83 12.28 -21.63
C GLN A 67 -7.40 12.10 -23.04
N ARG A 68 -8.73 12.05 -23.18
CA ARG A 68 -9.37 11.92 -24.50
C ARG A 68 -9.08 13.14 -25.37
N GLU A 69 -9.19 14.34 -24.80
CA GLU A 69 -8.94 15.59 -25.54
C GLU A 69 -7.48 15.71 -26.00
N ARG A 70 -6.52 15.36 -25.13
CA ARG A 70 -5.09 15.53 -25.43
C ARG A 70 -4.43 14.36 -26.15
N TYR A 71 -4.83 13.13 -25.81
CA TYR A 71 -4.07 11.93 -26.16
C TYR A 71 -4.87 10.89 -26.95
N ALA A 72 -6.16 11.09 -27.27
CA ALA A 72 -6.95 10.05 -27.97
C ALA A 72 -6.31 9.58 -29.28
N ALA A 73 -5.80 10.49 -30.10
CA ALA A 73 -5.14 10.13 -31.36
C ALA A 73 -3.83 9.36 -31.13
N GLN A 74 -3.03 9.76 -30.14
CA GLN A 74 -1.77 9.11 -29.80
C GLN A 74 -2.01 7.71 -29.23
N ILE A 75 -2.96 7.58 -28.29
CA ILE A 75 -3.35 6.30 -27.71
C ILE A 75 -3.86 5.36 -28.80
N LYS A 76 -4.71 5.83 -29.71
CA LYS A 76 -5.18 5.02 -30.84
C LYS A 76 -4.02 4.55 -31.72
N ALA A 77 -3.09 5.44 -32.07
CA ALA A 77 -1.92 5.07 -32.87
C ALA A 77 -1.02 4.05 -32.14
N LEU A 78 -0.85 4.16 -30.82
CA LEU A 78 -0.10 3.20 -30.02
C LEU A 78 -0.83 1.85 -29.89
N ASP A 79 -2.15 1.87 -29.76
CA ASP A 79 -2.99 0.65 -29.74
C ASP A 79 -2.89 -0.09 -31.09
N ASP A 80 -2.96 0.63 -32.20
CA ASP A 80 -2.82 0.06 -33.55
C ASP A 80 -1.39 -0.51 -33.76
N LYS A 81 -0.35 0.19 -33.31
CA LYS A 81 1.04 -0.30 -33.32
C LYS A 81 1.20 -1.56 -32.46
N THR A 82 0.58 -1.58 -31.27
CA THR A 82 0.63 -2.73 -30.35
C THR A 82 0.00 -3.96 -31.01
N ARG A 83 -1.19 -3.81 -31.61
CA ARG A 83 -1.85 -4.90 -32.34
C ARG A 83 -1.03 -5.42 -33.50
N ALA A 84 -0.42 -4.52 -34.28
CA ALA A 84 0.44 -4.90 -35.40
C ALA A 84 1.70 -5.66 -34.93
N ALA A 85 2.31 -5.24 -33.82
CA ALA A 85 3.48 -5.89 -33.25
C ALA A 85 3.12 -7.25 -32.61
N GLU A 86 1.98 -7.37 -31.93
CA GLU A 86 1.45 -8.64 -31.42
C GLU A 86 1.14 -9.63 -32.54
N ALA A 87 0.58 -9.17 -33.67
CA ALA A 87 0.33 -10.01 -34.84
C ALA A 87 1.65 -10.56 -35.43
N ARG A 88 2.67 -9.70 -35.58
CA ARG A 88 4.01 -10.12 -36.02
C ARG A 88 4.66 -11.10 -35.04
N ALA A 89 4.50 -10.88 -33.73
CA ALA A 89 5.00 -11.81 -32.71
C ALA A 89 4.30 -13.17 -32.79
N ALA A 90 2.99 -13.19 -33.09
CA ALA A 90 2.24 -14.43 -33.30
C ALA A 90 2.73 -15.20 -34.54
N GLU A 91 3.02 -14.51 -35.64
CA GLU A 91 3.62 -15.11 -36.84
C GLU A 91 5.03 -15.69 -36.56
N ASN A 92 5.82 -14.99 -35.75
CA ASN A 92 7.16 -15.40 -35.34
C ASN A 92 7.19 -16.34 -34.12
N ALA A 93 6.04 -16.85 -33.68
CA ALA A 93 5.93 -17.70 -32.49
C ALA A 93 6.92 -18.89 -32.44
N PRO A 94 7.17 -19.67 -33.52
CA PRO A 94 8.16 -20.76 -33.46
C PRO A 94 9.59 -20.25 -33.27
N ALA A 95 9.97 -19.16 -33.96
CA ALA A 95 11.29 -18.54 -33.82
C ALA A 95 11.50 -17.94 -32.42
N LEU A 96 10.47 -17.29 -31.86
CA LEU A 96 10.49 -16.76 -30.50
C LEU A 96 10.65 -17.86 -29.44
N ARG A 97 10.00 -19.01 -29.62
CA ARG A 97 10.15 -20.16 -28.71
C ARG A 97 11.57 -20.71 -28.72
N GLU A 98 12.19 -20.84 -29.90
CA GLU A 98 13.57 -21.33 -29.98
C GLU A 98 14.56 -20.32 -29.38
N LEU A 99 14.40 -19.04 -29.72
CA LEU A 99 15.23 -17.98 -29.16
C LEU A 99 15.09 -17.87 -27.64
N THR A 100 13.88 -18.10 -27.09
CA THR A 100 13.67 -18.14 -25.64
C THR A 100 14.44 -19.29 -24.99
N ARG A 101 14.43 -20.49 -25.60
CA ARG A 101 15.25 -21.62 -25.10
C ARG A 101 16.74 -21.34 -25.17
N GLU A 102 17.21 -20.68 -26.22
CA GLU A 102 18.62 -20.27 -26.34
C GLU A 102 18.98 -19.25 -25.25
N ILE A 103 18.12 -18.25 -25.01
CA ILE A 103 18.29 -17.28 -23.94
C ILE A 103 18.35 -17.96 -22.58
N ASP A 104 17.47 -18.94 -22.29
CA ASP A 104 17.45 -19.63 -21.00
C ASP A 104 18.74 -20.45 -20.77
N ARG A 105 19.21 -21.17 -21.80
CA ARG A 105 20.50 -21.90 -21.74
C ARG A 105 21.68 -20.95 -21.53
N GLN A 106 21.70 -19.84 -22.27
CA GLN A 106 22.76 -18.84 -22.17
C GLN A 106 22.72 -18.13 -20.81
N ALA A 107 21.54 -17.84 -20.29
CA ALA A 107 21.35 -17.23 -18.97
C ALA A 107 21.89 -18.14 -17.86
N GLY A 108 21.61 -19.44 -17.90
CA GLY A 108 22.19 -20.39 -16.94
C GLY A 108 23.73 -20.44 -17.02
N THR A 109 24.31 -20.32 -18.22
CA THR A 109 25.78 -20.24 -18.39
C THR A 109 26.35 -18.97 -17.77
N VAL A 110 25.73 -17.81 -18.03
CA VAL A 110 26.14 -16.51 -17.48
C VAL A 110 26.01 -16.47 -15.97
N GLU A 111 24.91 -17.01 -15.41
CA GLU A 111 24.69 -17.09 -13.96
C GLU A 111 25.74 -17.98 -13.27
N GLY A 112 26.06 -19.13 -13.89
CA GLY A 112 27.13 -20.01 -13.41
C GLY A 112 28.51 -19.33 -13.42
N LEU A 113 28.82 -18.56 -14.47
CA LEU A 113 30.07 -17.78 -14.55
C LEU A 113 30.11 -16.62 -13.55
N ASP A 114 29.01 -15.89 -13.39
CA ASP A 114 28.91 -14.79 -12.40
C ASP A 114 29.11 -15.34 -10.99
N THR A 115 28.50 -16.48 -10.67
CA THR A 115 28.67 -17.17 -9.39
C THR A 115 30.13 -17.52 -9.14
N LYS A 116 30.81 -18.18 -10.10
CA LYS A 116 32.24 -18.52 -9.99
C LYS A 116 33.12 -17.27 -9.83
N ARG A 117 32.83 -16.20 -10.60
CA ARG A 117 33.54 -14.92 -10.51
C ARG A 117 33.39 -14.31 -9.12
N ARG A 118 32.17 -14.27 -8.56
CA ARG A 118 31.91 -13.73 -7.21
C ARG A 118 32.63 -14.54 -6.13
N PHE A 119 32.64 -15.86 -6.23
CA PHE A 119 33.40 -16.71 -5.31
C PHE A 119 34.91 -16.45 -5.41
N LYS A 120 35.46 -16.37 -6.63
CA LYS A 120 36.88 -16.09 -6.84
C LYS A 120 37.27 -14.69 -6.36
N LYS A 121 36.38 -13.71 -6.51
CA LYS A 121 36.56 -12.36 -5.95
C LYS A 121 36.62 -12.39 -4.41
N ALA A 122 35.69 -13.09 -3.76
CA ALA A 122 35.71 -13.23 -2.31
C ALA A 122 36.98 -13.96 -1.81
N GLU A 123 37.45 -14.97 -2.55
CA GLU A 123 38.72 -15.64 -2.28
C GLU A 123 39.91 -14.67 -2.39
N LEU A 124 39.94 -13.83 -3.42
CA LEU A 124 40.96 -12.80 -3.59
C LEU A 124 40.93 -11.78 -2.44
N ASP A 125 39.75 -11.29 -2.05
CA ASP A 125 39.59 -10.32 -0.96
C ASP A 125 40.06 -10.91 0.38
N SER A 126 39.78 -12.20 0.63
CA SER A 126 40.30 -12.93 1.79
C SER A 126 41.83 -13.02 1.77
N LYS A 127 42.42 -13.41 0.63
CA LYS A 127 43.88 -13.48 0.45
C LYS A 127 44.55 -12.12 0.63
N ARG A 128 43.95 -11.04 0.14
CA ARG A 128 44.44 -9.66 0.36
C ARG A 128 44.43 -9.28 1.83
N SER A 129 43.38 -9.63 2.58
CA SER A 129 43.35 -9.40 4.02
C SER A 129 44.47 -10.12 4.77
N PHE A 130 44.84 -11.34 4.37
CA PHE A 130 46.00 -12.03 4.93
C PHE A 130 47.31 -11.31 4.61
N TYR A 131 47.48 -10.81 3.39
CA TYR A 131 48.63 -10.02 2.98
C TYR A 131 48.74 -8.71 3.80
N ASP A 132 47.64 -7.97 3.95
CA ASP A 132 47.62 -6.74 4.75
C ASP A 132 48.03 -7.02 6.20
N GLY A 133 47.53 -8.13 6.78
CA GLY A 133 47.94 -8.55 8.11
C GLY A 133 49.43 -8.95 8.23
N MET A 134 50.08 -9.43 7.16
CA MET A 134 51.53 -9.68 7.15
C MET A 134 52.32 -8.36 7.10
N ILE A 135 51.84 -7.40 6.31
CA ILE A 135 52.43 -6.05 6.25
C ILE A 135 52.33 -5.35 7.62
N ASP A 136 51.20 -5.45 8.30
CA ASP A 136 51.00 -4.87 9.64
C ASP A 136 51.93 -5.49 10.71
N ARG A 137 52.40 -6.73 10.51
CA ARG A 137 53.39 -7.40 11.38
C ARG A 137 54.84 -7.17 10.98
N ASP A 138 55.09 -6.33 9.97
CA ASP A 138 56.42 -6.03 9.41
C ASP A 138 57.13 -7.26 8.78
N GLU A 139 56.35 -8.26 8.33
CA GLU A 139 56.82 -9.51 7.69
C GLU A 139 57.03 -9.30 6.17
N VAL A 140 57.83 -8.28 5.80
CA VAL A 140 57.89 -7.75 4.41
C VAL A 140 58.33 -8.79 3.38
N ARG A 141 59.27 -9.68 3.73
CA ARG A 141 59.80 -10.69 2.81
C ARG A 141 58.76 -11.78 2.52
N GLU A 142 58.09 -12.25 3.56
CA GLU A 142 57.02 -13.24 3.50
C GLU A 142 55.80 -12.69 2.77
N ALA A 143 55.42 -11.43 3.04
CA ALA A 143 54.33 -10.75 2.36
C ALA A 143 54.58 -10.64 0.85
N ARG A 144 55.81 -10.30 0.42
CA ARG A 144 56.17 -10.24 -1.00
C ARG A 144 56.11 -11.61 -1.68
N ALA A 145 56.61 -12.66 -1.03
CA ALA A 145 56.50 -14.02 -1.54
C ALA A 145 55.04 -14.47 -1.65
N TYR A 146 54.20 -14.12 -0.68
CA TYR A 146 52.76 -14.43 -0.69
C TYR A 146 52.00 -13.70 -1.81
N LEU A 147 52.31 -12.42 -2.04
CA LEU A 147 51.76 -11.62 -3.13
C LEU A 147 52.02 -12.30 -4.49
N GLU A 148 53.28 -12.63 -4.78
CA GLU A 148 53.69 -13.23 -6.06
C GLU A 148 53.14 -14.66 -6.23
N ALA A 149 53.17 -15.47 -5.17
CA ALA A 149 52.75 -16.87 -5.25
C ALA A 149 51.24 -17.10 -5.19
N THR A 150 50.49 -16.21 -4.52
CA THR A 150 49.07 -16.46 -4.18
C THR A 150 48.14 -15.41 -4.77
N ILE A 151 48.41 -14.12 -4.54
CA ILE A 151 47.51 -13.04 -4.98
C ILE A 151 47.55 -12.89 -6.50
N VAL A 152 48.74 -12.75 -7.10
CA VAL A 152 48.89 -12.54 -8.55
C VAL A 152 48.22 -13.66 -9.39
N PRO A 153 48.39 -14.95 -9.08
CA PRO A 153 47.66 -16.02 -9.79
C PRO A 153 46.14 -15.95 -9.58
N THR A 154 45.68 -15.61 -8.37
CA THR A 154 44.24 -15.49 -8.07
C THR A 154 43.62 -14.32 -8.82
N GLU A 155 44.34 -13.20 -8.95
CA GLU A 155 43.94 -12.05 -9.76
C GLU A 155 43.83 -12.42 -11.23
N LYS A 156 44.79 -13.19 -11.76
CA LYS A 156 44.73 -13.70 -13.13
C LYS A 156 43.52 -14.61 -13.36
N GLU A 157 43.25 -15.54 -12.43
CA GLU A 157 42.05 -16.41 -12.51
C GLU A 157 40.75 -15.60 -12.47
N LEU A 158 40.68 -14.56 -11.63
CA LEU A 158 39.53 -13.66 -11.57
C LEU A 158 39.36 -12.88 -12.87
N PHE A 159 40.46 -12.40 -13.46
CA PHE A 159 40.47 -11.71 -14.74
C PHE A 159 39.95 -12.62 -15.86
N ASP A 160 40.48 -13.85 -15.97
CA ASP A 160 40.05 -14.83 -16.98
C ASP A 160 38.56 -15.20 -16.83
N LEU A 161 38.05 -15.31 -15.59
CA LEU A 161 36.63 -15.54 -15.33
C LEU A 161 35.78 -14.33 -15.70
N THR A 162 36.29 -13.12 -15.47
CA THR A 162 35.59 -11.88 -15.81
C THR A 162 35.48 -11.70 -17.32
N GLU A 163 36.56 -11.93 -18.07
CA GLU A 163 36.54 -11.89 -19.54
C GLU A 163 35.55 -12.90 -20.12
N LYS A 164 35.53 -14.14 -19.60
CA LYS A 164 34.55 -15.16 -20.01
C LYS A 164 33.12 -14.73 -19.70
N PHE A 165 32.89 -14.19 -18.51
CA PHE A 165 31.58 -13.66 -18.12
C PHE A 165 31.13 -12.55 -19.07
N GLU A 166 31.97 -11.56 -19.34
CA GLU A 166 31.62 -10.44 -20.22
C GLU A 166 31.29 -10.90 -21.64
N LYS A 167 32.05 -11.85 -22.18
CA LYS A 167 31.80 -12.43 -23.50
C LYS A 167 30.46 -13.16 -23.58
N GLU A 168 30.15 -14.01 -22.59
CA GLU A 168 28.89 -14.76 -22.57
C GLU A 168 27.69 -13.88 -22.22
N ASP A 169 27.87 -12.85 -21.39
CA ASP A 169 26.85 -11.84 -21.09
C ASP A 169 26.55 -10.96 -22.31
N ALA A 170 27.57 -10.58 -23.09
CA ALA A 170 27.37 -9.87 -24.35
C ALA A 170 26.50 -10.69 -25.34
N LYS A 171 26.79 -11.99 -25.50
CA LYS A 171 25.94 -12.88 -26.31
C LYS A 171 24.50 -12.95 -25.78
N LEU A 172 24.33 -13.03 -24.46
CA LEU A 172 23.00 -13.05 -23.85
C LEU A 172 22.23 -11.75 -24.14
N ARG A 173 22.90 -10.60 -24.09
CA ARG A 173 22.32 -9.30 -24.45
C ARG A 173 21.92 -9.26 -25.93
N ASP A 174 22.76 -9.77 -26.82
CA ASP A 174 22.46 -9.83 -28.26
C ASP A 174 21.25 -10.73 -28.56
N LEU A 175 21.14 -11.90 -27.91
CA LEU A 175 19.98 -12.78 -28.05
C LEU A 175 18.70 -12.12 -27.52
N LYS A 176 18.79 -11.41 -26.39
CA LYS A 176 17.66 -10.63 -25.86
C LYS A 176 17.25 -9.50 -26.80
N ALA A 177 18.21 -8.78 -27.39
CA ALA A 177 17.93 -7.73 -28.37
C ALA A 177 17.20 -8.28 -29.60
N LYS A 178 17.68 -9.40 -30.17
CA LYS A 178 17.00 -10.09 -31.28
C LYS A 178 15.57 -10.50 -30.92
N ARG A 179 15.32 -10.89 -29.68
CA ARG A 179 13.98 -11.24 -29.22
C ARG A 179 13.07 -10.01 -29.16
N GLU A 180 13.57 -8.89 -28.64
CA GLU A 180 12.81 -7.63 -28.61
C GLU A 180 12.50 -7.13 -30.04
N ASP A 181 13.44 -7.26 -30.97
CA ASP A 181 13.23 -6.93 -32.39
C ASP A 181 12.11 -7.78 -33.00
N LEU A 182 12.10 -9.10 -32.73
CA LEU A 182 11.06 -10.01 -33.20
C LEU A 182 9.70 -9.76 -32.53
N LEU A 183 9.71 -9.28 -31.29
CA LEU A 183 8.52 -8.81 -30.58
C LEU A 183 8.08 -7.42 -31.06
N GLY A 184 8.89 -6.70 -31.82
CA GLY A 184 8.58 -5.36 -32.33
C GLY A 184 8.51 -4.30 -31.23
N HIS A 185 9.29 -4.45 -30.15
CA HIS A 185 9.31 -3.55 -29.00
C HIS A 185 7.93 -3.27 -28.38
N VAL A 186 7.05 -4.29 -28.35
CA VAL A 186 5.69 -4.19 -27.76
C VAL A 186 5.72 -3.58 -26.36
N ASP A 187 6.70 -3.96 -25.53
CA ASP A 187 6.83 -3.46 -24.16
C ASP A 187 7.14 -1.96 -24.11
N GLU A 188 7.91 -1.42 -25.05
CA GLU A 188 8.18 0.03 -25.13
C GLU A 188 6.93 0.80 -25.56
N ILE A 189 6.20 0.28 -26.54
CA ILE A 189 4.93 0.86 -27.03
C ILE A 189 3.90 0.87 -25.90
N ARG A 190 3.79 -0.23 -25.13
CA ARG A 190 2.92 -0.33 -23.95
C ARG A 190 3.33 0.66 -22.87
N LYS A 191 4.62 0.79 -22.56
CA LYS A 191 5.12 1.80 -21.60
C LYS A 191 4.79 3.23 -22.02
N GLU A 192 4.87 3.53 -23.31
CA GLU A 192 4.50 4.85 -23.82
C GLU A 192 2.99 5.10 -23.66
N ARG A 193 2.17 4.09 -23.95
CA ARG A 193 0.72 4.16 -23.70
C ARG A 193 0.42 4.37 -22.22
N GLU A 194 1.03 3.57 -21.34
CA GLU A 194 0.88 3.70 -19.88
C GLU A 194 1.29 5.08 -19.38
N ARG A 195 2.34 5.69 -19.97
CA ARG A 195 2.74 7.06 -19.64
C ARG A 195 1.62 8.06 -19.94
N LEU A 196 0.89 7.87 -21.04
CA LEU A 196 -0.22 8.74 -21.45
C LEU A 196 -1.51 8.47 -20.65
N THR A 197 -1.72 7.26 -20.13
CA THR A 197 -2.90 6.89 -19.33
C THR A 197 -2.66 6.93 -17.82
N ARG A 198 -1.42 7.19 -17.38
CA ARG A 198 -0.96 7.06 -15.98
C ARG A 198 -1.83 7.75 -14.95
N GLU A 199 -2.30 8.96 -15.26
CA GLU A 199 -3.10 9.76 -14.33
C GLU A 199 -4.49 9.16 -14.14
N ALA A 200 -5.20 8.85 -15.22
CA ALA A 200 -6.52 8.21 -15.16
C ALA A 200 -6.41 6.83 -14.51
N ASP A 201 -5.42 6.02 -14.89
CA ASP A 201 -5.20 4.69 -14.32
C ASP A 201 -4.89 4.75 -12.82
N ARG A 202 -4.23 5.83 -12.35
CA ARG A 202 -3.98 6.03 -10.91
C ARG A 202 -5.28 6.22 -10.14
N VAL A 203 -6.19 7.04 -10.68
CA VAL A 203 -7.49 7.27 -10.05
C VAL A 203 -8.35 6.01 -10.11
N ALA A 204 -8.39 5.33 -11.26
CA ALA A 204 -9.11 4.07 -11.42
C ALA A 204 -8.64 3.00 -10.42
N ARG A 205 -7.32 2.84 -10.22
CA ARG A 205 -6.77 1.94 -9.19
C ARG A 205 -7.16 2.36 -7.79
N ALA A 206 -7.20 3.66 -7.49
CA ALA A 206 -7.64 4.15 -6.19
C ALA A 206 -9.12 3.83 -5.93
N ILE A 207 -9.98 4.01 -6.94
CA ILE A 207 -11.40 3.62 -6.88
C ILE A 207 -11.53 2.12 -6.65
N GLU A 208 -10.79 1.28 -7.36
CA GLU A 208 -10.86 -0.17 -7.18
C GLU A 208 -10.39 -0.59 -5.77
N GLN A 209 -9.27 -0.03 -5.31
CA GLN A 209 -8.73 -0.32 -3.98
C GLN A 209 -9.73 0.07 -2.88
N LYS A 210 -10.29 1.28 -2.96
CA LYS A 210 -11.30 1.79 -2.03
C LYS A 210 -12.62 1.04 -2.14
N GLY A 211 -12.98 0.66 -3.37
CA GLY A 211 -14.02 -0.28 -3.76
C GLY A 211 -13.97 -1.56 -2.94
N ARG A 212 -12.84 -2.27 -3.01
CA ARG A 212 -12.60 -3.52 -2.28
C ARG A 212 -12.53 -3.32 -0.76
N GLN A 213 -12.05 -2.16 -0.31
CA GLN A 213 -11.90 -1.85 1.11
C GLN A 213 -13.25 -1.59 1.79
N TYR A 214 -14.08 -0.74 1.20
CA TYR A 214 -15.30 -0.20 1.81
C TYR A 214 -16.60 -0.79 1.28
N PHE A 215 -16.61 -1.31 0.05
CA PHE A 215 -17.84 -1.76 -0.62
C PHE A 215 -17.80 -3.26 -0.98
N GLY A 216 -18.97 -3.82 -1.26
CA GLY A 216 -19.14 -5.22 -1.69
C GLY A 216 -19.25 -6.25 -0.55
N ILE A 217 -19.38 -7.52 -0.95
CA ILE A 217 -19.69 -8.64 -0.04
C ILE A 217 -18.57 -8.85 0.99
N ALA A 218 -17.31 -8.73 0.58
CA ALA A 218 -16.18 -8.87 1.49
C ALA A 218 -16.15 -7.76 2.56
N ALA A 219 -16.52 -6.53 2.20
CA ALA A 219 -16.65 -5.44 3.16
C ALA A 219 -17.83 -5.64 4.11
N LEU A 220 -18.96 -6.16 3.59
CA LEU A 220 -20.11 -6.53 4.40
C LEU A 220 -19.75 -7.61 5.42
N LEU A 221 -19.04 -8.67 5.01
CA LEU A 221 -18.62 -9.75 5.90
C LEU A 221 -17.69 -9.25 7.01
N ARG A 222 -16.71 -8.40 6.67
CA ARG A 222 -15.81 -7.74 7.64
C ARG A 222 -16.51 -6.73 8.54
N SER A 223 -17.73 -6.33 8.20
CA SER A 223 -18.55 -5.44 9.01
C SER A 223 -19.50 -6.18 9.97
N LEU A 224 -19.48 -7.51 10.01
CA LEU A 224 -20.30 -8.30 10.94
C LEU A 224 -19.65 -8.39 12.33
N PRO A 225 -20.45 -8.46 13.41
CA PRO A 225 -19.92 -8.70 14.74
C PRO A 225 -19.16 -10.03 14.78
N GLY A 226 -17.96 -10.02 15.37
CA GLY A 226 -17.10 -11.21 15.50
C GLY A 226 -16.17 -11.50 14.32
N PHE A 227 -16.36 -10.87 13.15
CA PHE A 227 -15.50 -11.05 11.96
C PHE A 227 -14.70 -9.80 11.60
N ASP A 228 -14.29 -9.06 12.63
CA ASP A 228 -13.78 -7.69 12.55
C ASP A 228 -12.25 -7.60 12.43
N VAL A 229 -11.63 -8.38 11.53
CA VAL A 229 -10.16 -8.41 11.38
C VAL A 229 -9.64 -7.17 10.63
N MET A 230 -10.48 -6.55 9.80
CA MET A 230 -10.19 -5.32 9.07
C MET A 230 -11.50 -4.64 8.64
N PRO A 231 -12.21 -3.98 9.57
CA PRO A 231 -13.50 -3.38 9.24
C PRO A 231 -13.33 -2.24 8.24
N PRO A 232 -14.35 -1.99 7.41
CA PRO A 232 -14.40 -0.76 6.62
C PRO A 232 -14.46 0.49 7.52
N THR A 233 -15.07 0.38 8.71
CA THR A 233 -15.26 1.49 9.66
C THR A 233 -14.45 1.26 10.94
N LYS A 234 -13.66 2.26 11.37
CA LYS A 234 -12.83 2.17 12.58
C LYS A 234 -12.78 3.48 13.34
N ILE A 235 -12.77 3.39 14.67
CA ILE A 235 -12.53 4.55 15.54
C ILE A 235 -11.12 5.08 15.26
N GLN A 236 -11.01 6.37 14.98
CA GLN A 236 -9.74 7.08 14.94
C GLN A 236 -9.51 7.69 16.32
N GLN A 237 -8.36 7.43 16.92
CA GLN A 237 -8.00 7.98 18.22
C GLN A 237 -6.64 8.64 18.16
N ILE A 238 -6.59 9.89 18.60
CA ILE A 238 -5.38 10.69 18.77
C ILE A 238 -5.07 10.70 20.26
N SER A 239 -3.85 10.29 20.62
CA SER A 239 -3.40 10.21 22.01
C SER A 239 -2.50 11.40 22.31
N LEU A 240 -2.88 12.21 23.29
CA LEU A 240 -2.22 13.46 23.65
C LEU A 240 -1.76 13.37 25.12
N PRO A 241 -0.65 12.66 25.40
CA PRO A 241 -0.21 12.40 26.77
C PRO A 241 0.23 13.66 27.51
N GLU A 242 0.74 14.65 26.78
CA GLU A 242 1.23 15.91 27.34
C GLU A 242 0.11 16.92 27.63
N LEU A 243 -1.07 16.73 27.03
CA LEU A 243 -2.25 17.56 27.27
C LEU A 243 -3.19 16.81 28.22
N THR A 244 -3.14 17.12 29.51
CA THR A 244 -3.97 16.45 30.51
C THR A 244 -5.31 17.15 30.74
N ILE A 245 -6.30 16.38 31.20
CA ILE A 245 -7.58 16.89 31.71
C ILE A 245 -7.62 16.58 33.21
N ASN A 246 -7.90 17.60 34.03
CA ASN A 246 -8.04 17.44 35.46
C ASN A 246 -9.45 16.99 35.84
N TYR A 247 -9.58 15.81 36.45
CA TYR A 247 -10.84 15.30 37.01
C TYR A 247 -10.88 15.45 38.54
N ASN A 248 -10.62 16.67 39.03
CA ASN A 248 -10.53 17.08 40.44
C ASN A 248 -9.37 16.48 41.24
N PHE A 249 -9.08 15.18 41.11
CA PHE A 249 -8.10 14.46 41.93
C PHE A 249 -6.99 13.77 41.13
N LYS A 250 -7.10 13.76 39.80
CA LYS A 250 -6.11 13.14 38.91
C LYS A 250 -6.13 13.81 37.55
N ASP A 251 -4.94 14.09 37.05
CA ASP A 251 -4.71 14.46 35.66
C ASP A 251 -4.62 13.20 34.82
N VAL A 252 -5.47 13.12 33.79
CA VAL A 252 -5.45 12.01 32.83
C VAL A 252 -5.07 12.52 31.45
N PRO A 253 -4.35 11.71 30.66
CA PRO A 253 -4.09 12.02 29.24
C PRO A 253 -5.38 12.31 28.48
N ARG A 254 -5.32 13.29 27.57
CA ARG A 254 -6.41 13.56 26.64
C ARG A 254 -6.36 12.56 25.49
N TYR A 255 -7.55 12.06 25.14
CA TYR A 255 -7.76 11.22 23.98
C TYR A 255 -8.85 11.83 23.13
N ASP A 256 -8.57 12.03 21.84
CA ASP A 256 -9.50 12.65 20.90
C ASP A 256 -9.90 11.67 19.81
N ARG A 257 -11.20 11.48 19.64
CA ARG A 257 -11.81 10.61 18.64
C ARG A 257 -12.62 11.38 17.60
N CYS A 258 -12.49 12.70 17.56
CA CYS A 258 -13.23 13.58 16.65
C CYS A 258 -13.05 13.20 15.17
N THR A 259 -11.85 12.76 14.77
CA THR A 259 -11.54 12.27 13.41
C THR A 259 -12.22 10.94 13.07
N THR A 260 -12.92 10.30 14.02
CA THR A 260 -13.81 9.17 13.74
C THR A 260 -14.99 9.62 12.88
N CYS A 261 -15.59 10.77 13.20
CA CYS A 261 -16.72 11.32 12.45
C CYS A 261 -16.25 12.39 11.46
N HIS A 262 -15.30 13.23 11.87
CA HIS A 262 -14.73 14.31 11.07
C HIS A 262 -13.59 13.82 10.17
N GLN A 263 -13.88 12.89 9.27
CA GLN A 263 -12.86 12.16 8.52
C GLN A 263 -12.10 13.00 7.47
N GLY A 264 -12.65 14.15 7.07
CA GLY A 264 -12.01 15.08 6.13
C GLY A 264 -11.25 16.23 6.81
N ILE A 265 -11.31 16.38 8.13
CA ILE A 265 -10.88 17.60 8.84
C ILE A 265 -9.40 17.93 8.64
N ASP A 266 -8.55 16.91 8.53
CA ASP A 266 -7.11 17.00 8.35
C ASP A 266 -6.68 16.75 6.90
N ARG A 267 -7.62 16.72 5.95
CA ARG A 267 -7.37 16.36 4.55
C ARG A 267 -7.64 17.52 3.60
N LEU A 268 -6.70 17.74 2.71
CA LEU A 268 -6.82 18.71 1.61
C LEU A 268 -7.87 18.24 0.59
N GLY A 269 -8.61 19.18 0.02
CA GLY A 269 -9.58 18.89 -1.04
C GLY A 269 -10.94 18.43 -0.51
N TYR A 270 -11.23 18.61 0.78
CA TYR A 270 -12.53 18.38 1.39
C TYR A 270 -13.25 19.68 1.77
N GLU A 271 -12.88 20.80 1.15
CA GLU A 271 -13.60 22.07 1.28
C GLU A 271 -14.93 22.03 0.50
N THR A 272 -14.92 21.35 -0.65
CA THR A 272 -16.08 21.13 -1.52
C THR A 272 -16.36 19.65 -1.74
N ASP A 273 -17.58 19.29 -2.10
CA ASP A 273 -17.98 17.93 -2.45
C ASP A 273 -17.55 17.53 -3.89
N ALA A 274 -18.20 16.53 -4.47
CA ALA A 274 -17.91 16.06 -5.82
C ALA A 274 -18.48 16.98 -6.92
N ASP A 275 -19.55 17.71 -6.61
CA ASP A 275 -20.24 18.61 -7.53
C ASP A 275 -19.66 20.05 -7.46
N GLY A 276 -18.81 20.31 -6.46
CA GLY A 276 -18.17 21.61 -6.24
C GLY A 276 -18.89 22.48 -5.22
N GLU A 277 -19.93 21.95 -4.57
CA GLU A 277 -20.67 22.63 -3.52
C GLU A 277 -19.94 22.54 -2.18
N PRO A 278 -20.20 23.43 -1.21
CA PRO A 278 -19.57 23.36 0.11
C PRO A 278 -19.78 21.99 0.78
N MET A 279 -18.70 21.40 1.27
CA MET A 279 -18.75 20.10 1.94
C MET A 279 -19.66 20.15 3.18
N LYS A 280 -20.41 19.07 3.43
CA LYS A 280 -21.18 18.89 4.68
C LYS A 280 -20.25 19.18 5.88
N PRO A 281 -20.65 20.01 6.87
CA PRO A 281 -19.73 20.48 7.92
C PRO A 281 -19.00 19.36 8.68
N VAL A 282 -19.64 18.20 8.86
CA VAL A 282 -19.01 17.04 9.51
C VAL A 282 -17.86 16.43 8.68
N PHE A 283 -17.88 16.57 7.35
CA PHE A 283 -16.88 16.01 6.44
C PHE A 283 -15.90 17.06 5.91
N ALA A 284 -16.14 18.33 6.21
CA ALA A 284 -15.33 19.44 5.72
C ALA A 284 -13.90 19.41 6.28
N ALA A 285 -12.95 19.84 5.45
CA ALA A 285 -11.60 20.16 5.90
C ALA A 285 -11.62 21.32 6.89
N HIS A 286 -10.62 21.38 7.77
CA HIS A 286 -10.48 22.52 8.67
C HIS A 286 -10.22 23.80 7.86
N PRO A 287 -10.93 24.92 8.13
CA PRO A 287 -10.79 26.15 7.33
C PRO A 287 -9.36 26.67 7.24
N HIS A 288 -8.58 26.43 8.29
CA HIS A 288 -7.19 26.86 8.40
C HIS A 288 -6.15 25.74 8.27
N LEU A 289 -6.48 24.72 7.46
CA LEU A 289 -5.59 23.59 7.20
C LEU A 289 -4.40 23.96 6.29
N THR A 290 -4.52 25.01 5.47
CA THR A 290 -3.49 25.40 4.49
C THR A 290 -3.00 26.84 4.62
N ASP A 291 -3.69 27.67 5.41
CA ASP A 291 -3.40 29.08 5.57
C ASP A 291 -3.18 29.48 7.03
N GLY A 292 -2.75 30.73 7.23
CA GLY A 292 -2.56 31.32 8.56
C GLY A 292 -1.20 31.05 9.21
N ALA A 293 -0.32 30.25 8.58
CA ALA A 293 1.07 30.08 9.03
C ALA A 293 2.06 29.92 7.86
N THR A 294 3.35 29.91 8.21
CA THR A 294 4.44 29.60 7.29
C THR A 294 5.44 28.68 7.99
N THR A 295 6.05 27.78 7.23
CA THR A 295 7.07 26.85 7.71
C THR A 295 8.31 26.91 6.81
N ILE A 296 9.41 26.31 7.24
CA ILE A 296 10.67 26.29 6.50
C ILE A 296 10.86 24.88 5.93
N ASP A 297 10.99 24.78 4.60
CA ASP A 297 11.25 23.49 3.95
C ASP A 297 12.67 22.95 4.29
N PRO A 298 12.97 21.66 4.03
CA PRO A 298 14.31 21.11 4.26
C PRO A 298 15.44 21.81 3.49
N LYS A 299 15.12 22.68 2.52
CA LYS A 299 16.04 23.46 1.71
C LYS A 299 16.16 24.92 2.19
N GLY A 300 15.54 25.27 3.33
CA GLY A 300 15.60 26.61 3.93
C GLY A 300 14.63 27.63 3.35
N LYS A 301 13.68 27.24 2.49
CA LYS A 301 12.70 28.14 1.88
C LYS A 301 11.43 28.25 2.74
N VAL A 302 10.94 29.47 2.92
CA VAL A 302 9.64 29.73 3.54
C VAL A 302 8.51 29.28 2.61
N VAL A 303 7.67 28.38 3.09
CA VAL A 303 6.49 27.85 2.38
C VAL A 303 5.23 28.05 3.24
N PRO A 304 4.05 28.23 2.61
CA PRO A 304 2.79 28.34 3.36
C PRO A 304 2.52 27.03 4.12
N ALA A 305 1.95 27.16 5.31
CA ALA A 305 1.53 26.06 6.16
C ALA A 305 0.17 26.40 6.80
N GLY A 306 -0.59 25.37 7.16
CA GLY A 306 -1.80 25.52 7.94
C GLY A 306 -1.50 26.00 9.35
N LEU A 307 -2.30 26.94 9.86
CA LEU A 307 -2.24 27.36 11.24
C LEU A 307 -2.65 26.22 12.19
N TYR A 308 -3.59 25.37 11.76
CA TYR A 308 -4.11 24.25 12.53
C TYR A 308 -4.11 22.94 11.75
N LEU A 309 -3.85 21.83 12.46
CA LEU A 309 -3.86 20.44 12.01
C LEU A 309 -2.77 20.04 11.01
N ASP A 310 -2.20 21.00 10.27
CA ASP A 310 -1.04 20.77 9.40
C ASP A 310 0.16 20.27 10.21
N GLY A 311 0.76 19.17 9.75
CA GLY A 311 1.93 18.56 10.36
C GLY A 311 3.17 19.46 10.34
N ASN A 312 3.25 20.41 9.40
CA ASN A 312 4.34 21.38 9.32
C ASN A 312 3.99 22.74 9.94
N GLY A 313 2.74 22.90 10.37
CA GLY A 313 2.22 24.10 11.00
C GLY A 313 2.56 24.18 12.50
N PRO A 314 2.22 25.30 13.14
CA PRO A 314 2.47 25.50 14.58
C PRO A 314 1.55 24.64 15.46
N HIS A 315 0.39 24.19 14.98
CA HIS A 315 -0.55 23.37 15.74
C HIS A 315 -0.88 22.03 15.04
N PRO A 316 0.07 21.09 14.97
CA PRO A 316 -0.14 19.80 14.34
C PRO A 316 -1.18 18.98 15.11
N ILE A 317 -2.02 18.24 14.37
CA ILE A 317 -3.15 17.50 14.94
C ILE A 317 -2.74 16.49 16.02
N ASN A 318 -1.57 15.86 15.87
CA ASN A 318 -1.05 14.87 16.82
C ASN A 318 -0.45 15.46 18.10
N SER A 319 -0.34 16.79 18.21
CA SER A 319 0.15 17.46 19.41
C SER A 319 -0.94 18.26 20.12
N PHE A 320 -1.97 18.72 19.39
CA PHE A 320 -3.03 19.56 19.95
C PHE A 320 -4.40 18.87 20.00
N GLY A 321 -4.69 17.96 19.07
CA GLY A 321 -6.03 17.40 18.92
C GLY A 321 -7.10 18.44 18.57
N CYS A 322 -8.34 18.12 18.90
CA CYS A 322 -9.52 18.92 18.62
C CYS A 322 -10.13 19.50 19.91
N THR A 323 -10.18 18.71 21.00
CA THR A 323 -10.95 19.07 22.19
C THR A 323 -10.29 20.11 23.08
N ILE A 324 -9.00 20.43 22.84
CA ILE A 324 -8.33 21.54 23.51
C ILE A 324 -8.90 22.91 23.07
N CYS A 325 -9.34 23.03 21.81
CA CYS A 325 -9.90 24.25 21.24
C CYS A 325 -11.44 24.24 21.18
N HIS A 326 -12.04 23.08 20.87
CA HIS A 326 -13.50 22.97 20.67
C HIS A 326 -14.27 22.45 21.88
N GLY A 327 -13.57 22.06 22.96
CA GLY A 327 -14.20 21.45 24.14
C GLY A 327 -14.80 20.07 23.85
N GLY A 328 -15.79 19.68 24.65
CA GLY A 328 -16.46 18.38 24.56
C GLY A 328 -15.66 17.22 25.18
N GLN A 329 -16.19 16.01 25.03
CA GLN A 329 -15.58 14.79 25.54
C GLN A 329 -14.84 14.06 24.41
N GLY A 330 -13.51 14.18 24.36
CA GLY A 330 -12.71 13.63 23.25
C GLY A 330 -12.79 12.11 23.10
N SER A 331 -13.09 11.38 24.17
CA SER A 331 -13.26 9.92 24.14
C SER A 331 -14.64 9.47 23.65
N ALA A 332 -15.60 10.39 23.50
CA ALA A 332 -16.93 10.09 23.00
C ALA A 332 -16.89 9.70 21.52
N THR A 333 -17.87 8.91 21.10
CA THR A 333 -18.05 8.50 19.69
C THR A 333 -19.48 8.75 19.21
N ASP A 334 -20.19 9.56 19.97
CA ASP A 334 -21.53 10.09 19.79
C ASP A 334 -21.48 11.63 19.88
N PHE A 335 -22.49 12.27 19.27
CA PHE A 335 -22.64 13.72 19.19
C PHE A 335 -23.56 14.26 20.28
#